data_AF-A0A699HQ08-F1
#
_entry.id   AF-A0A699HQ08-F1
#
_cell.length_a   1.000
_cell.length_b   1.000
_cell.length_c   1.000
_cell.angle_alpha   90.00
_cell.angle_beta   90.00
_cell.angle_gamma   90.00
#
_symmetry.space_group_name_H-M   'P 1'
#
loop_
_entity.id
_entity.type
_entity.pdbx_description
1 polymer ?
#
loop_
_entity_poly.entity_id
_entity_poly.type
_entity_poly.pdbx_seq_one_letter_code
_entity_poly.pdbx_strand_id
1 'polypeptide(L)'
;MARPLFNRIIIAVTNYDPFFHNNTDCTGREGIFPLIKRTSAIHQLAYGVNGNFLDEYMQISERSSRMALDHFCEAVMQIYGPKFLRKPTVTDIEKLYRHHEEKHGFPGMLGNLDCTDWEWFSCPYAFKGQYVRRDHGSNSFILLEAVASQDL
;
A
#
# COMPACT_ATOMS: atom_id res chain seq x y z
N MET A 1 -5.62 9.69 6.88
CA MET A 1 -5.50 8.39 7.59
C MET A 1 -5.83 8.60 9.06
N ALA A 2 -6.59 7.69 9.69
CA ALA A 2 -6.86 7.77 11.13
C ALA A 2 -5.58 7.54 11.94
N ARG A 3 -5.39 8.32 13.02
CA ARG A 3 -4.17 8.24 13.86
C ARG A 3 -3.88 6.85 14.44
N PRO A 4 -4.88 6.05 14.90
CA PRO A 4 -4.63 4.70 15.39
C PRO A 4 -4.05 3.77 14.32
N LEU A 5 -4.60 3.82 13.10
CA LEU A 5 -4.13 3.04 11.96
C LEU A 5 -2.70 3.43 11.58
N PHE A 6 -2.44 4.73 11.50
CA PHE A 6 -1.09 5.24 11.24
C PHE A 6 -0.08 4.69 12.25
N ASN A 7 -0.38 4.81 13.55
CA ASN A 7 0.50 4.29 14.60
C ASN A 7 0.71 2.78 14.47
N ARG A 8 -0.34 2.01 14.16
CA ARG A 8 -0.25 0.56 13.98
C ARG A 8 0.70 0.17 12.85
N ILE A 9 0.56 0.81 11.68
CA ILE A 9 1.44 0.55 10.52
C ILE A 9 2.87 0.94 10.84
N ILE A 10 3.06 2.12 11.41
CA ILE A 10 4.37 2.66 11.74
C ILE A 10 5.12 1.77 12.73
N ILE A 11 4.45 1.29 13.78
CA ILE A 11 5.03 0.36 14.76
C ILE A 11 5.38 -0.97 14.09
N ALA A 12 4.47 -1.53 13.30
CA ALA A 12 4.69 -2.81 12.63
C ALA A 12 5.89 -2.75 11.66
N VAL A 13 5.97 -1.71 10.84
CA VAL A 13 7.06 -1.49 9.89
C VAL A 13 8.40 -1.26 10.61
N THR A 14 8.40 -0.48 11.71
CA THR A 14 9.60 -0.26 12.51
C THR A 14 10.11 -1.55 13.16
N ASN A 15 9.22 -2.39 13.66
CA ASN A 15 9.62 -3.67 14.26
C ASN A 15 10.15 -4.68 13.22
N TYR A 16 9.73 -4.57 11.97
CA TYR A 16 10.10 -5.48 10.89
C TYR A 16 11.44 -5.10 10.25
N ASP A 17 11.64 -3.81 9.93
CA ASP A 17 12.80 -3.35 9.18
C ASP A 17 13.69 -2.38 9.98
N PRO A 18 14.94 -2.77 10.30
CA PRO A 18 15.91 -1.92 10.99
C PRO A 18 16.21 -0.59 10.29
N PHE A 19 15.91 -0.43 9.01
CA PHE A 19 16.04 0.85 8.29
C PHE A 19 15.26 1.98 8.98
N PHE A 20 14.15 1.65 9.64
CA PHE A 20 13.30 2.58 10.39
C PHE A 20 13.63 2.65 11.88
N HIS A 21 14.80 2.18 12.31
CA HIS A 21 15.37 2.49 13.60
C HIS A 21 16.23 3.76 13.55
N ASN A 22 16.48 4.32 14.74
CA ASN A 22 17.50 5.36 14.89
C ASN A 22 18.84 4.75 14.50
N ASN A 23 19.46 5.30 13.47
CA ASN A 23 20.76 4.86 13.00
C ASN A 23 21.78 5.94 13.31
N THR A 24 22.94 5.53 13.80
CA THR A 24 24.12 6.39 13.85
C THR A 24 24.95 6.15 12.59
N ASP A 25 25.51 7.22 12.04
CA ASP A 25 26.42 7.11 10.91
C ASP A 25 27.79 6.54 11.36
N CYS A 26 28.66 6.23 10.40
CA CYS A 26 30.00 5.71 10.68
C CYS A 26 30.91 6.70 11.45
N THR A 27 30.48 7.96 11.64
CA THR A 27 31.15 8.98 12.45
C THR A 27 30.51 9.15 13.84
N GLY A 28 29.47 8.37 14.15
CA GLY A 28 28.73 8.42 15.42
C GLY A 28 27.68 9.53 15.50
N ARG A 29 27.37 10.22 14.40
CA ARG A 29 26.31 11.24 14.36
C ARG A 29 24.96 10.58 14.13
N GLU A 30 23.91 11.18 14.67
CA GLU A 30 22.54 10.71 14.41
C GLU A 30 22.19 10.90 12.93
N GLY A 31 21.75 9.81 12.30
CA GLY A 31 21.21 9.85 10.94
C GLY A 31 19.80 10.44 10.88
N ILE A 32 19.19 10.38 9.70
CA ILE A 32 17.83 10.89 9.48
C ILE A 32 16.85 10.25 10.45
N PHE A 33 16.07 11.09 11.12
CA PHE A 33 15.11 10.66 12.12
C PHE A 33 14.08 9.68 11.51
N PRO A 34 13.78 8.53 12.15
CA PRO A 34 12.97 7.49 11.52
C PRO A 34 11.54 7.91 11.21
N LEU A 35 10.97 8.85 11.97
CA LEU A 35 9.66 9.40 11.64
C LEU A 35 9.67 10.13 10.29
N ILE A 36 10.76 10.82 9.94
CA ILE A 36 10.90 11.51 8.65
C ILE A 36 10.90 10.48 7.52
N LYS A 37 11.71 9.42 7.63
CA LYS A 37 11.75 8.32 6.63
C LYS A 37 10.35 7.74 6.38
N ARG A 38 9.64 7.39 7.45
CA ARG A 38 8.29 6.79 7.37
C ARG A 38 7.26 7.77 6.79
N THR A 39 7.33 9.04 7.19
CA THR A 39 6.41 10.07 6.72
C THR A 39 6.66 10.40 5.25
N SER A 40 7.92 10.40 4.81
CA SER A 40 8.31 10.55 3.42
C SER A 40 7.72 9.43 2.55
N ALA A 41 7.85 8.16 2.96
CA ALA A 41 7.25 7.04 2.22
C ALA A 41 5.73 7.18 2.08
N ILE A 42 5.05 7.53 3.18
CA ILE A 42 3.59 7.73 3.18
C ILE A 42 3.18 8.89 2.28
N HIS A 43 3.93 9.99 2.25
CA HIS A 43 3.63 11.12 1.36
C HIS A 43 3.83 10.76 -0.12
N GLN A 44 4.91 10.04 -0.44
CA GLN A 44 5.14 9.55 -1.81
C GLN A 44 3.97 8.66 -2.28
N LEU A 45 3.50 7.75 -1.42
CA LEU A 45 2.35 6.89 -1.73
C LEU A 45 1.02 7.65 -1.81
N ALA A 46 0.77 8.60 -0.91
CA ALA A 46 -0.51 9.30 -0.84
C ALA A 46 -0.69 10.33 -1.97
N TYR A 47 0.40 10.99 -2.39
CA TYR A 47 0.33 12.09 -3.35
C TYR A 47 0.97 11.76 -4.70
N GLY A 48 1.62 10.59 -4.85
CA GLY A 48 2.33 10.23 -6.08
C GLY A 48 3.51 11.16 -6.38
N VAL A 49 4.07 11.79 -5.36
CA VAL A 49 5.17 12.77 -5.51
C VAL A 49 6.53 12.06 -5.56
N ASN A 50 7.47 12.60 -6.34
CA ASN A 50 8.86 12.16 -6.29
C ASN A 50 9.51 12.60 -4.96
N GLY A 51 10.46 11.82 -4.46
CA GLY A 51 11.27 12.14 -3.30
C GLY A 51 11.99 13.49 -3.37
N ASN A 52 12.30 14.01 -4.58
CA ASN A 52 12.89 15.35 -4.74
C ASN A 52 11.96 16.47 -4.23
N PHE A 53 10.64 16.31 -4.36
CA PHE A 53 9.67 17.28 -3.83
C PHE A 53 9.67 17.31 -2.29
N LEU A 54 10.04 16.20 -1.66
CA LEU A 54 10.07 16.09 -0.20
C LEU A 54 11.35 16.63 0.41
N ASP A 55 12.40 16.90 -0.37
CA ASP A 55 13.65 17.47 0.15
C ASP A 55 13.41 18.87 0.71
N GLU A 56 12.66 19.72 -0.01
CA GLU A 56 12.32 21.07 0.44
C GLU A 56 11.47 21.09 1.73
N TYR A 57 10.55 20.15 1.88
CA TYR A 57 9.61 20.12 3.02
C TYR A 57 10.14 19.33 4.23
N MET A 58 10.78 18.19 4.00
CA MET A 58 11.19 17.25 5.05
C MET A 58 12.70 17.18 5.26
N GLN A 59 13.49 17.92 4.47
CA GLN A 59 14.96 17.92 4.51
C GLN A 59 15.53 16.50 4.37
N ILE A 60 14.97 15.74 3.43
CA ILE A 60 15.37 14.37 3.12
C ILE A 60 15.78 14.28 1.65
N SER A 61 17.03 13.84 1.42
CA SER A 61 17.52 13.70 0.06
C SER A 61 16.69 12.71 -0.76
N GLU A 62 16.55 12.98 -2.06
CA GLU A 62 15.78 12.13 -3.00
C GLU A 62 16.17 10.65 -2.87
N ARG A 63 17.47 10.36 -2.78
CA ARG A 63 17.98 8.99 -2.59
C ARG A 63 17.42 8.34 -1.32
N SER A 64 17.46 9.04 -0.19
CA SER A 64 17.00 8.51 1.10
C SER A 64 15.48 8.38 1.12
N SER A 65 14.78 9.31 0.47
CA SER A 65 13.33 9.31 0.27
C SER A 65 12.88 8.09 -0.53
N ARG A 66 13.57 7.79 -1.65
CA ARG A 66 13.31 6.59 -2.46
C ARG A 66 13.59 5.30 -1.69
N MET A 67 14.74 5.23 -0.99
CA MET A 67 15.03 4.05 -0.15
C MET A 67 13.96 3.86 0.93
N ALA A 68 13.50 4.94 1.56
CA ALA A 68 12.43 4.85 2.54
C ALA A 68 11.13 4.32 1.93
N LEU A 69 10.80 4.70 0.70
CA LEU A 69 9.65 4.16 -0.03
C LEU A 69 9.82 2.66 -0.30
N ASP A 70 10.96 2.24 -0.82
CA ASP A 70 11.24 0.83 -1.16
C ASP A 70 11.13 -0.07 0.08
N HIS A 71 11.85 0.27 1.15
CA HIS A 71 11.82 -0.44 2.42
C HIS A 71 10.42 -0.45 3.06
N PHE A 72 9.68 0.65 2.96
CA PHE A 72 8.33 0.75 3.50
C PHE A 72 7.36 -0.16 2.74
N CYS A 73 7.39 -0.13 1.41
CA CYS A 73 6.55 -0.97 0.56
C CYS A 73 6.85 -2.46 0.79
N GLU A 74 8.12 -2.84 0.85
CA GLU A 74 8.51 -4.22 1.15
C GLU A 74 8.01 -4.67 2.52
N ALA A 75 8.25 -3.87 3.58
CA ALA A 75 7.77 -4.19 4.92
C ALA A 75 6.24 -4.33 4.96
N VAL A 76 5.50 -3.40 4.35
CA VAL A 76 4.04 -3.45 4.28
C VAL A 76 3.56 -4.69 3.53
N MET A 77 4.16 -5.01 2.39
CA MET A 77 3.80 -6.21 1.62
C MET A 77 4.04 -7.49 2.42
N GLN A 78 5.13 -7.58 3.18
CA GLN A 78 5.44 -8.79 3.95
C GLN A 78 4.55 -8.92 5.19
N ILE A 79 4.30 -7.83 5.92
CA ILE A 79 3.46 -7.84 7.13
C ILE A 79 1.99 -8.06 6.79
N TYR A 80 1.49 -7.35 5.78
CA TYR A 80 0.06 -7.23 5.50
C TYR A 80 -0.38 -8.01 4.26
N GLY A 81 0.53 -8.33 3.35
CA GLY A 81 0.24 -9.09 2.12
C GLY A 81 -0.47 -10.43 2.38
N PRO A 82 -0.01 -11.28 3.30
CA PRO A 82 -0.70 -12.55 3.58
C PRO A 82 -2.15 -12.37 4.05
N LYS A 83 -2.47 -11.24 4.70
CA LYS A 83 -3.81 -10.97 5.21
C LYS A 83 -4.71 -10.31 4.16
N PHE A 84 -4.19 -9.35 3.40
CA PHE A 84 -4.99 -8.49 2.52
C PHE A 84 -4.78 -8.75 1.02
N LEU A 85 -3.62 -9.23 0.59
CA LEU A 85 -3.33 -9.63 -0.81
C LEU A 85 -3.66 -11.11 -1.04
N ARG A 86 -4.85 -11.53 -0.60
CA ARG A 86 -5.37 -12.88 -0.85
C ARG A 86 -6.82 -12.81 -1.27
N LYS A 87 -7.30 -13.89 -1.89
CA LYS A 87 -8.74 -14.05 -2.13
C LYS A 87 -9.49 -14.02 -0.78
N PRO A 88 -10.58 -13.25 -0.67
CA PRO A 88 -11.39 -13.23 0.55
C PRO A 88 -11.97 -14.64 0.81
N THR A 89 -11.98 -15.03 2.07
CA THR A 89 -12.61 -16.29 2.52
C THR A 89 -14.10 -16.07 2.70
N VAL A 90 -14.87 -17.16 2.76
CA VAL A 90 -16.31 -17.10 3.07
C VAL A 90 -16.56 -16.33 4.37
N THR A 91 -15.72 -16.53 5.39
CA THR A 91 -15.85 -15.80 6.66
C THR A 91 -15.55 -14.30 6.55
N ASP A 92 -14.63 -13.88 5.67
CA ASP A 92 -14.38 -12.45 5.44
C ASP A 92 -15.59 -11.82 4.76
N ILE A 93 -16.15 -12.52 3.77
CA ILE A 93 -17.33 -12.11 3.02
C ILE A 93 -18.54 -11.97 3.95
N GLU A 94 -18.80 -12.95 4.83
CA GLU A 94 -19.89 -12.90 5.80
C GLU A 94 -19.75 -11.72 6.78
N LYS A 95 -18.53 -11.46 7.27
CA LYS A 95 -18.26 -10.30 8.15
C LYS A 95 -18.54 -8.98 7.43
N LEU A 96 -18.07 -8.86 6.20
CA LEU A 96 -18.30 -7.68 5.36
C LEU A 96 -19.80 -7.47 5.12
N TYR A 97 -20.54 -8.53 4.79
CA TYR A 97 -21.98 -8.48 4.60
C TYR A 97 -22.73 -8.04 5.86
N ARG A 98 -22.43 -8.67 7.00
CA ARG A 98 -23.08 -8.33 8.28
C ARG A 98 -22.89 -6.86 8.62
N HIS A 99 -21.66 -6.37 8.47
CA HIS A 99 -21.37 -4.96 8.74
C HIS A 99 -22.09 -4.01 7.77
N HIS A 100 -22.09 -4.34 6.48
CA HIS A 100 -22.79 -3.53 5.48
C HIS A 100 -24.30 -3.50 5.74
N GLU A 101 -24.89 -4.63 6.09
CA GLU A 101 -26.29 -4.75 6.47
C GLU A 101 -26.61 -3.91 7.72
N GLU A 102 -25.80 -4.00 8.78
CA GLU A 102 -25.96 -3.20 10.00
C GLU A 102 -25.89 -1.68 9.72
N LYS A 103 -24.98 -1.26 8.84
CA LYS A 103 -24.72 0.16 8.59
C LYS A 103 -25.64 0.78 7.55
N HIS A 104 -25.99 0.04 6.51
CA HIS A 104 -26.70 0.54 5.33
C HIS A 104 -28.10 -0.06 5.15
N GLY A 105 -28.44 -1.16 5.83
CA GLY A 105 -29.77 -1.79 5.77
C GLY A 105 -30.07 -2.52 4.46
N PHE A 106 -29.06 -2.74 3.60
CA PHE A 106 -29.21 -3.42 2.32
C PHE A 106 -28.53 -4.80 2.33
N PRO A 107 -29.31 -5.90 2.39
CA PRO A 107 -28.76 -7.24 2.29
C PRO A 107 -28.25 -7.52 0.86
N GLY A 108 -27.10 -8.19 0.76
CA GLY A 108 -26.59 -8.72 -0.51
C GLY A 108 -25.62 -7.83 -1.29
N MET A 109 -25.28 -6.62 -0.83
CA MET A 109 -24.24 -5.79 -1.46
C MET A 109 -22.90 -5.88 -0.72
N LEU A 110 -21.92 -6.55 -1.33
CA LEU A 110 -20.51 -6.31 -1.01
C LEU A 110 -20.19 -4.97 -1.66
N GLY A 111 -19.99 -3.92 -0.85
CA GLY A 111 -19.61 -2.62 -1.35
C GLY A 111 -18.29 -2.73 -2.14
N ASN A 112 -18.37 -2.79 -3.45
CA ASN A 112 -17.23 -2.65 -4.34
C ASN A 112 -16.84 -1.17 -4.30
N LEU A 113 -15.70 -0.88 -3.68
CA LEU A 113 -15.30 0.51 -3.42
C LEU A 113 -14.57 1.11 -4.61
N ASP A 114 -13.82 0.29 -5.33
CA ASP A 114 -13.10 0.73 -6.50
C ASP A 114 -12.71 -0.47 -7.36
N CYS A 115 -12.92 -0.34 -8.68
CA CYS A 115 -12.35 -1.23 -9.68
C CYS A 115 -11.33 -0.39 -10.45
N THR A 116 -10.05 -0.73 -10.34
CA THR A 116 -9.03 -0.03 -11.12
C THR A 116 -8.49 -0.96 -12.20
N ASP A 117 -8.59 -0.52 -13.45
CA ASP A 117 -7.91 -1.15 -14.57
C ASP A 117 -6.44 -0.74 -14.54
N TRP A 118 -5.56 -1.68 -14.23
CA TRP A 118 -4.12 -1.45 -14.26
C TRP A 118 -3.53 -2.02 -15.54
N GLU A 119 -3.07 -1.14 -16.44
CA GLU A 119 -2.40 -1.58 -17.66
C GLU A 119 -1.09 -2.31 -17.35
N TRP A 120 -0.96 -3.54 -17.84
CA TRP A 120 0.20 -4.37 -17.65
C TRP A 120 1.13 -4.28 -18.87
N PHE A 121 1.88 -3.17 -18.95
CA PHE A 121 2.76 -2.84 -20.08
C PHE A 121 3.82 -3.92 -20.37
N SER A 122 4.25 -4.67 -19.35
CA SER A 122 5.24 -5.76 -19.45
C SER A 122 4.63 -7.16 -19.28
N CYS A 123 3.37 -7.36 -19.66
CA CYS A 123 2.74 -8.68 -19.63
C CYS A 123 3.48 -9.66 -20.57
N PRO A 124 3.96 -10.81 -20.06
CA PRO A 124 4.65 -11.80 -20.90
C PRO A 124 3.72 -12.30 -22.02
N TYR A 125 4.27 -12.50 -23.23
CA TYR A 125 3.49 -12.88 -24.40
C TYR A 125 2.62 -14.13 -24.18
N ALA A 126 3.14 -15.10 -23.41
CA ALA A 126 2.43 -16.34 -23.06
C ALA A 126 1.11 -16.10 -22.29
N PHE A 127 1.00 -15.01 -21.53
CA PHE A 127 -0.19 -14.68 -20.73
C PHE A 127 -1.06 -13.61 -21.38
N LYS A 128 -0.56 -12.92 -22.42
CA LYS A 128 -1.24 -11.78 -23.06
C LYS A 128 -2.69 -12.09 -23.44
N GLY A 129 -2.96 -13.28 -23.96
CA GLY A 129 -4.32 -13.69 -24.35
C GLY A 129 -5.32 -13.82 -23.19
N GLN A 130 -4.86 -14.07 -21.96
CA GLN A 130 -5.72 -14.18 -20.77
C GLN A 130 -6.10 -12.82 -20.19
N TYR A 131 -5.23 -11.81 -20.39
CA TYR A 131 -5.36 -10.48 -19.78
C TYR A 131 -5.75 -9.39 -20.78
N VAL A 132 -6.11 -9.76 -22.01
CA VAL A 132 -6.66 -8.83 -23.02
C VAL A 132 -8.14 -9.15 -23.19
N ARG A 133 -9.01 -8.18 -22.93
CA ARG A 133 -10.44 -8.28 -23.26
C ARG A 133 -10.73 -7.44 -24.51
N ARG A 134 -11.62 -7.95 -25.38
CA ARG A 134 -11.95 -7.30 -26.68
C ARG A 134 -12.53 -5.90 -26.53
N ASP A 135 -13.18 -5.62 -25.40
CA ASP A 135 -13.80 -4.34 -25.03
C ASP A 135 -12.81 -3.29 -24.50
N HIS A 136 -11.63 -3.71 -24.03
CA HIS A 136 -10.59 -2.84 -23.45
C HIS A 136 -9.38 -2.62 -24.36
N GLY A 137 -9.49 -2.97 -25.64
CA GLY A 137 -8.42 -2.80 -26.63
C GLY A 137 -7.39 -3.94 -26.65
N SER A 138 -6.19 -3.67 -27.16
CA SER A 138 -5.13 -4.66 -27.36
C SER A 138 -4.12 -4.76 -26.21
N ASN A 139 -4.27 -3.90 -25.19
CA ASN A 139 -3.37 -3.82 -24.06
C ASN A 139 -3.81 -4.81 -22.97
N SER A 140 -2.83 -5.50 -22.38
CA SER A 140 -3.12 -6.37 -21.24
C SER A 140 -3.39 -5.51 -20.01
N PHE A 141 -4.36 -5.90 -19.21
CA PHE A 141 -4.65 -5.22 -17.95
C PHE A 141 -5.01 -6.20 -16.84
N ILE A 142 -4.80 -5.76 -15.60
CA ILE A 142 -5.20 -6.46 -14.39
C ILE A 142 -6.31 -5.64 -13.76
N LEU A 143 -7.47 -6.25 -13.56
CA LEU A 143 -8.55 -5.66 -12.79
C LEU A 143 -8.24 -5.85 -11.30
N LEU A 144 -8.04 -4.74 -10.59
CA LEU A 144 -7.92 -4.75 -9.14
C LEU A 144 -9.26 -4.33 -8.54
N GLU A 145 -9.90 -5.26 -7.83
CA GLU A 145 -11.11 -4.99 -7.06
C GLU A 145 -10.73 -4.82 -5.58
N ALA A 146 -10.97 -3.63 -5.05
CA ALA A 146 -10.76 -3.34 -3.64
C ALA A 146 -12.08 -3.46 -2.86
N VAL A 147 -12.09 -4.32 -1.86
CA VAL A 147 -13.19 -4.42 -0.90
C VAL A 147 -12.70 -3.88 0.43
N ALA A 148 -13.24 -2.75 0.90
CA ALA A 148 -12.82 -2.25 2.20
C ALA A 148 -13.50 -3.01 3.33
N SER A 149 -12.66 -3.56 4.21
CA SER A 149 -13.03 -3.97 5.56
C SER A 149 -12.74 -2.83 6.54
N GLN A 150 -13.50 -2.75 7.63
CA GLN A 150 -13.20 -1.86 8.76
C GLN A 150 -11.99 -2.30 9.60
N ASP A 151 -11.39 -3.46 9.32
CA ASP A 151 -10.23 -3.97 10.08
C ASP A 151 -8.92 -3.15 9.90
N LEU A 152 -8.97 -2.11 9.05
CA LEU A 152 -7.88 -1.15 8.84
C LEU A 152 -7.85 -0.09 9.94
#